data_AF-A0A7X7QD27-F1
#
_entry.id   AF-A0A7X7QD27-F1
#
_cell.length_a   1.000
_cell.length_b   1.000
_cell.length_c   1.000
_cell.angle_alpha   90.00
_cell.angle_beta   90.00
_cell.angle_gamma   90.00
#
_symmetry.space_group_name_H-M   'P 1'
#
loop_
_entity.id
_entity.type
_entity.pdbx_description
1 polymer ?
#
loop_
_entity_poly.entity_id
_entity_poly.type
_entity_poly.pdbx_seq_one_letter_code
_entity_poly.pdbx_strand_id
1 'polypeptide(L)'
;MPRLAHRPAFAVVGLLALALAGCSGYTAATLEAGVSKVDCDPVGHARADADAVRLLGANKFTIGGWNHASTASAGLALPATRYRVSGDYYQPDPTCDGERTLDLVLVKRLVDWYDQHVNGVESTFLGEEVTFGQLTDLTLELRLRPEHTVLPTPQDVAAGLGDVLTSEQLTSLDKGLVNLELTLFGEGQRGDRPYVGASTIIELDPAELGEDWVQVRVPVDELDFYTEVTYDRTPAELDEYADLLVAGLRINPESADGTTARHHLLDDFVPGQIPEIFKEMGIAFSLIEVGRAAPADGS
;
A
#
# COMPACT_ATOMS: atom_id res chain seq x y z
N MET A 1 88.18 14.24 -1.11
CA MET A 1 88.53 15.67 -1.30
C MET A 1 87.29 16.42 -1.85
N PRO A 2 87.10 17.74 -1.60
CA PRO A 2 85.84 18.50 -1.77
C PRO A 2 85.64 19.07 -3.21
N ARG A 3 84.58 19.79 -3.63
CA ARG A 3 83.51 20.64 -3.01
C ARG A 3 82.09 20.27 -3.57
N LEU A 4 80.93 20.50 -2.93
CA LEU A 4 80.23 21.69 -2.37
C LEU A 4 79.55 22.63 -3.41
N ALA A 5 78.21 22.55 -3.55
CA ALA A 5 77.22 23.58 -3.99
C ALA A 5 75.85 22.87 -4.25
N HIS A 6 74.64 23.43 -4.09
CA HIS A 6 74.13 24.58 -3.32
C HIS A 6 72.64 24.33 -2.96
N ARG A 7 72.06 25.17 -2.08
CA ARG A 7 70.64 25.16 -1.59
C ARG A 7 69.68 25.83 -2.61
N PRO A 8 68.32 25.81 -2.49
CA PRO A 8 67.53 25.79 -1.24
C PRO A 8 66.27 24.89 -1.20
N ALA A 9 65.53 25.00 -0.09
CA ALA A 9 64.39 24.15 0.28
C ALA A 9 63.03 24.73 -0.15
N PHE A 10 62.03 23.86 -0.26
CA PHE A 10 60.60 24.18 -0.19
C PHE A 10 59.92 23.26 0.81
N ALA A 11 58.99 23.81 1.60
CA ALA A 11 58.18 23.06 2.54
C ALA A 11 56.96 22.45 1.83
N VAL A 12 56.65 21.18 2.11
CA VAL A 12 55.38 20.56 1.72
C VAL A 12 54.47 20.54 2.93
N VAL A 13 53.41 21.34 2.89
CA VAL A 13 52.31 21.28 3.87
C VAL A 13 51.40 20.12 3.47
N GLY A 14 51.21 19.16 4.38
CA GLY A 14 50.22 18.11 4.18
C GLY A 14 48.81 18.68 4.38
N LEU A 15 47.93 18.51 3.39
CA LEU A 15 46.49 18.64 3.60
C LEU A 15 45.94 17.28 4.04
N LEU A 16 45.37 17.23 5.25
CA LEU A 16 44.39 16.23 5.61
C LEU A 16 43.12 16.51 4.81
N ALA A 17 42.70 15.60 3.94
CA ALA A 17 41.38 15.66 3.33
C ALA A 17 40.35 15.15 4.35
N LEU A 18 39.60 16.06 4.99
CA LEU A 18 38.40 15.70 5.73
C LEU A 18 37.31 15.32 4.73
N ALA A 19 36.91 14.05 4.71
CA ALA A 19 35.71 13.64 4.01
C ALA A 19 34.50 14.12 4.83
N LEU A 20 33.88 15.21 4.39
CA LEU A 20 32.55 15.59 4.85
C LEU A 20 31.54 14.64 4.19
N ALA A 21 30.87 13.83 5.01
CA ALA A 21 29.69 13.10 4.58
C ALA A 21 28.61 14.14 4.25
N GLY A 22 28.33 14.32 2.96
CA GLY A 22 27.18 15.09 2.53
C GLY A 22 25.93 14.25 2.74
N CYS A 23 25.02 14.71 3.61
CA CYS A 23 23.65 14.24 3.55
C CYS A 23 23.09 14.69 2.20
N SER A 24 22.92 13.74 1.27
CA SER A 24 22.21 13.99 0.02
C SER A 24 20.79 14.41 0.36
N GLY A 25 20.47 15.69 0.09
CA GLY A 25 19.10 16.19 0.20
C GLY A 25 18.26 15.52 -0.87
N TYR A 26 17.58 14.44 -0.49
CA TYR A 26 16.66 13.71 -1.35
C TYR A 26 15.49 14.62 -1.74
N THR A 27 15.30 14.85 -3.04
CA THR A 27 14.18 15.65 -3.58
C THR A 27 13.21 14.75 -4.31
N ALA A 28 12.22 14.25 -3.58
CA ALA A 28 11.10 13.53 -4.14
C ALA A 28 10.33 14.42 -5.13
N ALA A 29 10.05 13.93 -6.32
CA ALA A 29 9.12 14.57 -7.24
C ALA A 29 7.69 14.13 -6.87
N THR A 30 6.89 15.06 -6.33
CA THR A 30 5.48 14.84 -6.01
C THR A 30 4.66 14.72 -7.29
N LEU A 31 3.88 13.66 -7.43
CA LEU A 31 2.98 13.43 -8.57
C LEU A 31 1.56 13.89 -8.22
N GLU A 32 1.03 13.35 -7.13
CA GLU A 32 -0.18 13.81 -6.45
C GLU A 32 0.10 13.98 -4.94
N ALA A 33 -0.86 14.52 -4.18
CA ALA A 33 -0.71 14.65 -2.73
C ALA A 33 -0.37 13.28 -2.10
N GLY A 34 0.68 13.24 -1.26
CA GLY A 34 1.15 12.00 -0.64
C GLY A 34 1.98 11.05 -1.52
N VAL A 35 2.01 11.22 -2.85
CA VAL A 35 2.72 10.30 -3.78
C VAL A 35 4.00 10.93 -4.33
N SER A 36 5.13 10.22 -4.22
CA SER A 36 6.41 10.70 -4.76
C SER A 36 7.32 9.60 -5.30
N LYS A 37 8.05 9.88 -6.40
CA LYS A 37 9.02 8.95 -6.99
C LYS A 37 10.29 8.84 -6.16
N VAL A 38 10.65 7.63 -5.73
CA VAL A 38 11.82 7.29 -4.91
C VAL A 38 12.79 6.35 -5.65
N ASP A 39 14.05 6.34 -5.20
CA ASP A 39 14.92 5.17 -5.40
C ASP A 39 14.48 4.06 -4.41
N CYS A 40 14.69 2.79 -4.71
CA CYS A 40 14.29 1.71 -3.80
C CYS A 40 15.36 1.51 -2.71
N ASP A 41 15.13 2.09 -1.53
CA ASP A 41 15.99 1.92 -0.35
C ASP A 41 15.15 1.65 0.92
N PRO A 42 14.55 0.44 1.04
CA PRO A 42 13.72 0.08 2.19
C PRO A 42 14.51 -0.04 3.51
N VAL A 43 15.83 0.19 3.50
CA VAL A 43 16.67 0.25 4.71
C VAL A 43 16.91 1.71 5.12
N GLY A 44 17.22 2.59 4.17
CA GLY A 44 17.43 4.02 4.40
C GLY A 44 16.14 4.84 4.57
N HIS A 45 15.03 4.40 3.97
CA HIS A 45 13.72 5.06 4.10
C HIS A 45 12.91 4.60 5.32
N ALA A 46 13.23 3.43 5.88
CA ALA A 46 12.56 2.88 7.05
C ALA A 46 12.77 3.75 8.30
N ARG A 47 11.70 4.00 9.06
CA ARG A 47 11.77 4.78 10.31
C ARG A 47 12.46 3.99 11.43
N ALA A 48 12.80 4.63 12.54
CA ALA A 48 13.21 3.86 13.72
C ALA A 48 12.02 3.03 14.24
N ASP A 49 12.29 1.85 14.81
CA ASP A 49 11.22 0.96 15.32
C ASP A 49 10.37 1.63 16.44
N ALA A 50 10.86 2.70 17.08
CA ALA A 50 10.08 3.51 18.00
C ALA A 50 8.98 4.34 17.29
N ASP A 51 9.26 4.82 16.07
CA ASP A 51 8.44 5.80 15.34
C ASP A 51 7.48 5.13 14.32
N ALA A 52 7.56 3.81 14.13
CA ALA A 52 6.66 3.08 13.26
C ALA A 52 6.51 1.59 13.60
N VAL A 53 5.32 1.04 13.31
CA VAL A 53 5.12 -0.40 13.15
C VAL A 53 5.43 -0.79 11.70
N ARG A 54 6.62 -1.33 11.46
CA ARG A 54 7.01 -1.89 10.16
C ARG A 54 6.42 -3.28 9.95
N LEU A 55 5.86 -3.55 8.77
CA LEU A 55 5.26 -4.83 8.39
C LEU A 55 6.08 -5.57 7.32
N LEU A 56 6.74 -4.79 6.47
CA LEU A 56 7.63 -5.24 5.40
C LEU A 56 8.87 -4.35 5.33
N GLY A 57 10.03 -4.94 5.00
CA GLY A 57 11.31 -4.27 4.77
C GLY A 57 12.44 -5.30 4.84
N ALA A 58 13.64 -5.01 4.33
CA ALA A 58 14.76 -5.95 4.08
C ALA A 58 14.85 -7.27 4.91
N ASN A 59 14.65 -7.20 6.24
CA ASN A 59 14.71 -8.34 7.16
C ASN A 59 13.42 -8.58 8.00
N LYS A 60 12.29 -7.98 7.62
CA LYS A 60 10.99 -8.07 8.32
C LYS A 60 9.88 -8.46 7.35
N PHE A 61 9.13 -9.49 7.71
CA PHE A 61 7.94 -9.96 6.98
C PHE A 61 6.92 -10.45 8.01
N THR A 62 5.89 -9.66 8.29
CA THR A 62 4.79 -10.02 9.21
C THR A 62 3.45 -10.18 8.50
N ILE A 63 3.48 -10.27 7.17
CA ILE A 63 2.31 -10.23 6.30
C ILE A 63 1.74 -11.64 6.06
N GLY A 64 0.43 -11.77 6.26
CA GLY A 64 -0.41 -12.85 5.74
C GLY A 64 -1.43 -12.32 4.74
N GLY A 65 -2.45 -13.12 4.47
CA GLY A 65 -3.54 -12.73 3.58
C GLY A 65 -4.47 -13.91 3.28
N TRP A 66 -5.53 -13.64 2.54
CA TRP A 66 -6.47 -14.65 2.05
C TRP A 66 -6.40 -14.76 0.51
N ASN A 67 -6.96 -15.82 -0.04
CA ASN A 67 -7.12 -15.99 -1.49
C ASN A 67 -8.30 -16.94 -1.77
N HIS A 68 -9.32 -16.43 -2.46
CA HIS A 68 -10.49 -17.13 -2.97
C HIS A 68 -10.35 -17.54 -4.44
N ALA A 69 -9.28 -17.10 -5.15
CA ALA A 69 -9.05 -17.48 -6.53
C ALA A 69 -8.86 -19.00 -6.66
N SER A 70 -9.60 -19.59 -7.59
CA SER A 70 -9.61 -21.04 -7.83
C SER A 70 -9.53 -21.34 -9.31
N THR A 71 -9.32 -22.61 -9.68
CA THR A 71 -9.44 -23.05 -11.08
C THR A 71 -10.87 -22.96 -11.64
N ALA A 72 -11.87 -22.66 -10.80
CA ALA A 72 -13.25 -22.39 -11.22
C ALA A 72 -13.55 -20.89 -11.40
N SER A 73 -12.60 -20.00 -11.05
CA SER A 73 -12.72 -18.55 -11.22
C SER A 73 -12.50 -18.17 -12.69
N ALA A 74 -13.54 -18.35 -13.51
CA ALA A 74 -13.53 -17.94 -14.91
C ALA A 74 -13.38 -16.41 -15.04
N GLY A 75 -12.62 -15.95 -16.03
CA GLY A 75 -12.38 -14.52 -16.29
C GLY A 75 -11.05 -13.99 -15.76
N LEU A 76 -10.39 -14.69 -14.83
CA LEU A 76 -9.04 -14.37 -14.37
C LEU A 76 -7.99 -14.67 -15.45
N ALA A 77 -7.06 -13.74 -15.69
CA ALA A 77 -6.04 -13.78 -16.72
C ALA A 77 -4.81 -14.62 -16.33
N LEU A 78 -4.40 -14.56 -15.07
CA LEU A 78 -3.26 -15.32 -14.54
C LEU A 78 -3.70 -16.63 -13.83
N PRO A 79 -2.82 -17.64 -13.70
CA PRO A 79 -3.12 -18.88 -12.99
C PRO A 79 -3.42 -18.64 -11.51
N ALA A 80 -4.39 -19.38 -10.94
CA ALA A 80 -4.87 -19.19 -9.56
C ALA A 80 -3.77 -19.18 -8.46
N THR A 81 -2.63 -19.83 -8.71
CA THR A 81 -1.47 -19.80 -7.79
C THR A 81 -0.83 -18.42 -7.66
N ARG A 82 -0.93 -17.55 -8.69
CA ARG A 82 -0.29 -16.22 -8.72
C ARG A 82 -0.89 -15.22 -7.73
N TYR A 83 -2.17 -15.39 -7.39
CA TYR A 83 -2.91 -14.52 -6.45
C TYR A 83 -2.73 -14.93 -4.98
N ARG A 84 -1.91 -15.93 -4.68
CA ARG A 84 -1.66 -16.33 -3.29
C ARG A 84 -0.75 -15.32 -2.60
N VAL A 85 -1.24 -14.67 -1.55
CA VAL A 85 -0.38 -13.90 -0.64
C VAL A 85 0.50 -14.86 0.17
N SER A 86 1.83 -14.74 0.05
CA SER A 86 2.78 -15.67 0.65
C SER A 86 4.20 -15.09 0.67
N GLY A 87 4.97 -15.43 1.71
CA GLY A 87 6.42 -15.16 1.77
C GLY A 87 7.24 -15.84 0.66
N ASP A 88 6.68 -16.81 -0.08
CA ASP A 88 7.29 -17.34 -1.31
C ASP A 88 7.51 -16.24 -2.36
N TYR A 89 6.68 -15.18 -2.35
CA TYR A 89 6.78 -14.01 -3.24
C TYR A 89 7.55 -12.84 -2.63
N TYR A 90 8.07 -13.00 -1.40
CA TYR A 90 8.98 -12.04 -0.81
C TYR A 90 10.42 -12.40 -1.18
N GLN A 91 10.98 -11.85 -2.25
CA GLN A 91 12.25 -12.31 -2.84
C GLN A 91 13.18 -11.14 -3.22
N PRO A 92 14.50 -11.38 -3.36
CA PRO A 92 15.45 -10.37 -3.87
C PRO A 92 15.03 -9.84 -5.25
N ASP A 93 14.93 -8.52 -5.38
CA ASP A 93 14.50 -7.84 -6.60
C ASP A 93 15.69 -7.09 -7.24
N PRO A 94 16.13 -7.47 -8.47
CA PRO A 94 17.21 -6.78 -9.17
C PRO A 94 16.92 -5.30 -9.46
N THR A 95 15.67 -4.88 -9.34
CA THR A 95 15.24 -3.48 -9.54
C THR A 95 15.08 -2.70 -8.23
N CYS A 96 15.44 -3.32 -7.10
CA CYS A 96 15.58 -2.71 -5.78
C CYS A 96 16.99 -2.99 -5.23
N ASP A 97 18.03 -2.88 -6.07
CA ASP A 97 19.44 -3.18 -5.75
C ASP A 97 19.71 -4.56 -5.11
N GLY A 98 18.78 -5.52 -5.26
CA GLY A 98 18.84 -6.86 -4.67
C GLY A 98 18.20 -6.98 -3.29
N GLU A 99 17.63 -5.90 -2.74
CA GLU A 99 16.78 -5.97 -1.55
C GLU A 99 15.51 -6.79 -1.82
N ARG A 100 14.89 -7.29 -0.75
CA ARG A 100 13.71 -8.16 -0.86
C ARG A 100 12.43 -7.33 -1.02
N THR A 101 11.67 -7.64 -2.08
CA THR A 101 10.35 -7.05 -2.35
C THR A 101 9.26 -8.12 -2.33
N LEU A 102 8.02 -7.75 -2.02
CA LEU A 102 6.85 -8.63 -1.99
C LEU A 102 6.02 -8.43 -3.28
N ASP A 103 6.16 -9.36 -4.23
CA ASP A 103 5.53 -9.28 -5.56
C ASP A 103 4.16 -9.99 -5.61
N LEU A 104 3.08 -9.22 -5.59
CA LEU A 104 1.70 -9.70 -5.53
C LEU A 104 0.89 -9.33 -6.77
N VAL A 105 -0.22 -10.05 -6.98
CA VAL A 105 -1.32 -9.59 -7.83
C VAL A 105 -2.56 -9.56 -6.96
N LEU A 106 -3.07 -8.36 -6.66
CA LEU A 106 -4.28 -8.16 -5.87
C LEU A 106 -5.49 -7.99 -6.80
N VAL A 107 -6.60 -8.67 -6.51
CA VAL A 107 -7.71 -8.84 -7.44
C VAL A 107 -9.05 -8.39 -6.86
N LYS A 108 -9.65 -7.36 -7.47
CA LYS A 108 -11.03 -6.92 -7.22
C LYS A 108 -11.94 -7.44 -8.31
N ARG A 109 -13.08 -8.03 -7.94
CA ARG A 109 -14.23 -8.28 -8.80
C ARG A 109 -15.13 -7.03 -8.79
N LEU A 110 -15.49 -6.52 -9.98
CA LEU A 110 -16.27 -5.30 -10.11
C LEU A 110 -17.79 -5.51 -10.19
N VAL A 111 -18.27 -6.74 -10.38
CA VAL A 111 -19.70 -7.01 -10.68
C VAL A 111 -20.47 -7.47 -9.45
N ASP A 112 -20.18 -8.66 -8.91
CA ASP A 112 -20.82 -9.17 -7.68
C ASP A 112 -20.02 -8.78 -6.41
N TRP A 113 -20.70 -8.65 -5.27
CA TRP A 113 -20.08 -8.43 -3.96
C TRP A 113 -19.48 -9.71 -3.34
N TYR A 114 -19.85 -10.89 -3.84
CA TYR A 114 -19.45 -12.16 -3.26
C TYR A 114 -18.01 -12.50 -3.65
N ASP A 115 -17.14 -12.67 -2.64
CA ASP A 115 -15.68 -12.71 -2.80
C ASP A 115 -15.19 -11.56 -3.70
N GLN A 116 -15.70 -10.34 -3.45
CA GLN A 116 -15.32 -9.14 -4.23
C GLN A 116 -13.82 -8.87 -4.14
N HIS A 117 -13.28 -8.98 -2.92
CA HIS A 117 -11.85 -9.01 -2.64
C HIS A 117 -11.37 -10.44 -2.79
N VAL A 118 -11.09 -10.84 -4.04
CA VAL A 118 -10.70 -12.23 -4.37
C VAL A 118 -9.47 -12.64 -3.57
N ASN A 119 -8.57 -11.71 -3.28
CA ASN A 119 -7.51 -11.85 -2.31
C ASN A 119 -7.23 -10.50 -1.63
N GLY A 120 -6.33 -10.50 -0.65
CA GLY A 120 -5.85 -9.29 -0.01
C GLY A 120 -4.82 -9.59 1.08
N VAL A 121 -4.14 -8.53 1.52
CA VAL A 121 -3.02 -8.56 2.47
C VAL A 121 -3.53 -8.20 3.86
N GLU A 122 -3.06 -8.91 4.89
CA GLU A 122 -3.36 -8.58 6.29
C GLU A 122 -2.13 -8.81 7.18
N SER A 123 -1.91 -7.94 8.16
CA SER A 123 -0.87 -8.09 9.17
C SER A 123 -1.40 -7.68 10.54
N THR A 124 -1.27 -8.56 11.52
CA THR A 124 -1.59 -8.28 12.94
C THR A 124 -0.37 -7.71 13.65
N PHE A 125 -0.53 -6.67 14.46
CA PHE A 125 0.57 -5.98 15.15
C PHE A 125 0.93 -6.68 16.48
N LEU A 126 1.28 -7.97 16.40
CA LEU A 126 1.55 -8.81 17.56
C LEU A 126 2.72 -8.29 18.41
N GLY A 127 2.42 -7.78 19.60
CA GLY A 127 3.41 -7.26 20.55
C GLY A 127 3.73 -5.77 20.39
N GLU A 128 3.02 -5.06 19.52
CA GLU A 128 3.07 -3.60 19.41
C GLU A 128 1.94 -2.98 20.23
N GLU A 129 2.25 -1.95 21.02
CA GLU A 129 1.25 -1.18 21.78
C GLU A 129 1.08 0.20 21.12
N VAL A 130 0.40 0.24 19.98
CA VAL A 130 0.04 1.47 19.25
C VAL A 130 -1.46 1.71 19.30
N THR A 131 -1.90 2.90 19.72
CA THR A 131 -3.31 3.30 19.72
C THR A 131 -3.66 4.16 18.50
N PHE A 132 -4.95 4.28 18.17
CA PHE A 132 -5.40 5.13 17.06
C PHE A 132 -4.96 6.60 17.23
N GLY A 133 -4.99 7.13 18.46
CA GLY A 133 -4.54 8.50 18.77
C GLY A 133 -3.03 8.72 18.70
N GLN A 134 -2.23 7.66 18.56
CA GLN A 134 -0.79 7.76 18.30
C GLN A 134 -0.45 7.70 16.81
N LEU A 135 -1.39 7.33 15.94
CA LEU A 135 -1.13 7.21 14.50
C LEU A 135 -0.74 8.57 13.90
N THR A 136 0.15 8.53 12.91
CA THR A 136 0.58 9.72 12.15
C THR A 136 0.32 9.57 10.67
N ASP A 137 0.67 8.43 10.08
CA ASP A 137 0.43 8.13 8.67
C ASP A 137 0.57 6.62 8.37
N LEU A 138 0.08 6.21 7.20
CA LEU A 138 0.49 4.99 6.52
C LEU A 138 1.55 5.33 5.48
N THR A 139 2.64 4.57 5.42
CA THR A 139 3.67 4.68 4.38
C THR A 139 3.83 3.36 3.65
N LEU A 140 3.64 3.40 2.32
CA LEU A 140 3.91 2.29 1.41
C LEU A 140 5.03 2.71 0.46
N GLU A 141 6.05 1.89 0.31
CA GLU A 141 6.98 1.99 -0.83
C GLU A 141 6.70 0.83 -1.78
N LEU A 142 6.26 1.17 -2.99
CA LEU A 142 5.72 0.23 -3.95
C LEU A 142 6.12 0.58 -5.38
N ARG A 143 5.99 -0.42 -6.26
CA ARG A 143 6.12 -0.28 -7.70
C ARG A 143 5.04 -1.11 -8.38
N LEU A 144 4.45 -0.55 -9.43
CA LEU A 144 3.52 -1.28 -10.30
C LEU A 144 4.28 -2.28 -11.18
N ARG A 145 3.65 -3.41 -11.48
CA ARG A 145 4.20 -4.52 -12.27
C ARG A 145 3.35 -4.75 -13.52
N PRO A 146 3.54 -3.95 -14.60
CA PRO A 146 2.72 -4.03 -15.81
C PRO A 146 2.66 -5.43 -16.44
N GLU A 147 3.70 -6.24 -16.27
CA GLU A 147 3.77 -7.63 -16.74
C GLU A 147 2.83 -8.59 -15.98
N HIS A 148 2.32 -8.16 -14.83
CA HIS A 148 1.39 -8.89 -13.97
C HIS A 148 0.05 -8.15 -13.75
N THR A 149 -0.16 -7.02 -14.44
CA THR A 149 -1.34 -6.16 -14.26
C THR A 149 -2.30 -6.30 -15.44
N VAL A 150 -3.57 -6.55 -15.15
CA VAL A 150 -4.67 -6.56 -16.11
C VAL A 150 -5.80 -5.72 -15.53
N LEU A 151 -5.86 -4.46 -15.97
CA LEU A 151 -6.94 -3.54 -15.65
C LEU A 151 -7.93 -3.49 -16.82
N PRO A 152 -9.26 -3.52 -16.58
CA PRO A 152 -10.23 -3.20 -17.60
C PRO A 152 -10.11 -1.71 -17.93
N THR A 153 -10.23 -1.35 -19.21
CA THR A 153 -10.36 0.07 -19.58
C THR A 153 -11.77 0.56 -19.27
N PRO A 154 -12.00 1.88 -19.13
CA PRO A 154 -13.36 2.42 -19.02
C PRO A 154 -14.28 1.98 -20.18
N GLN A 155 -13.73 1.68 -21.35
CA GLN A 155 -14.46 1.13 -22.48
C GLN A 155 -14.86 -0.34 -22.26
N ASP A 156 -14.01 -1.16 -21.64
CA ASP A 156 -14.34 -2.55 -21.29
C ASP A 156 -15.41 -2.61 -20.20
N VAL A 157 -15.30 -1.77 -19.17
CA VAL A 157 -16.31 -1.64 -18.10
C VAL A 157 -17.64 -1.18 -18.69
N ALA A 158 -17.64 -0.16 -19.55
CA ALA A 158 -18.84 0.31 -20.25
C ALA A 158 -19.43 -0.75 -21.20
N ALA A 159 -18.61 -1.57 -21.86
CA ALA A 159 -19.07 -2.64 -22.73
C ALA A 159 -19.73 -3.81 -21.95
N GLY A 160 -19.28 -4.07 -20.71
CA GLY A 160 -19.86 -5.10 -19.85
C GLY A 160 -21.05 -4.65 -18.99
N LEU A 161 -21.11 -3.36 -18.63
CA LEU A 161 -22.08 -2.83 -17.66
C LEU A 161 -22.95 -1.65 -18.16
N GLY A 162 -22.69 -1.09 -19.34
CA GLY A 162 -23.38 0.12 -19.82
C GLY A 162 -24.86 -0.04 -20.20
N ASP A 163 -25.36 -1.28 -20.33
CA ASP A 163 -26.80 -1.56 -20.46
C ASP A 163 -27.55 -1.53 -19.12
N VAL A 164 -26.83 -1.56 -17.99
CA VAL A 164 -27.41 -1.64 -16.63
C VAL A 164 -26.97 -0.51 -15.69
N LEU A 165 -25.81 0.10 -15.92
CA LEU A 165 -25.31 1.27 -15.18
C LEU A 165 -25.32 2.53 -16.04
N THR A 166 -25.60 3.67 -15.41
CA THR A 166 -25.44 4.99 -16.02
C THR A 166 -23.96 5.35 -16.23
N SER A 167 -23.66 6.28 -17.14
CA SER A 167 -22.28 6.75 -17.36
C SER A 167 -21.62 7.35 -16.11
N GLU A 168 -22.40 7.94 -15.20
CA GLU A 168 -21.91 8.46 -13.92
C GLU A 168 -21.50 7.31 -12.99
N GLN A 169 -22.35 6.29 -12.84
CA GLN A 169 -22.05 5.08 -12.05
C GLN A 169 -20.85 4.31 -12.63
N LEU A 170 -20.75 4.17 -13.95
CA LEU A 170 -19.57 3.55 -14.59
C LEU A 170 -18.27 4.30 -14.25
N THR A 171 -18.30 5.64 -14.28
CA THR A 171 -17.13 6.50 -13.99
C THR A 171 -16.78 6.52 -12.50
N SER A 172 -17.77 6.38 -11.62
CA SER A 172 -17.59 6.22 -10.17
C SER A 172 -16.98 4.86 -9.83
N LEU A 173 -17.52 3.79 -10.42
CA LEU A 173 -17.11 2.42 -10.17
C LEU A 173 -15.66 2.16 -10.59
N ASP A 174 -15.26 2.52 -11.82
CA ASP A 174 -13.87 2.31 -12.23
C ASP A 174 -13.38 3.30 -13.29
N LYS A 175 -12.13 3.72 -13.12
CA LYS A 175 -11.42 4.67 -13.99
C LYS A 175 -10.30 4.02 -14.81
N GLY A 176 -10.09 2.70 -14.69
CA GLY A 176 -8.93 1.99 -15.23
C GLY A 176 -7.63 2.24 -14.45
N LEU A 177 -7.73 2.66 -13.18
CA LEU A 177 -6.60 2.92 -12.29
C LEU A 177 -6.35 1.74 -11.33
N VAL A 178 -5.16 1.71 -10.71
CA VAL A 178 -4.92 0.82 -9.57
C VAL A 178 -5.53 1.48 -8.32
N ASN A 179 -6.36 0.75 -7.58
CA ASN A 179 -6.99 1.24 -6.36
C ASN A 179 -6.74 0.26 -5.22
N LEU A 180 -6.29 0.77 -4.06
CA LEU A 180 -6.06 -0.02 -2.86
C LEU A 180 -6.79 0.60 -1.66
N GLU A 181 -7.72 -0.13 -1.05
CA GLU A 181 -8.25 0.24 0.27
C GLU A 181 -7.19 -0.13 1.32
N LEU A 182 -6.75 0.85 2.09
CA LEU A 182 -5.87 0.67 3.24
C LEU A 182 -6.72 0.77 4.50
N THR A 183 -6.79 -0.29 5.31
CA THR A 183 -7.67 -0.34 6.49
C THR A 183 -6.87 -0.69 7.74
N LEU A 184 -6.74 0.27 8.65
CA LEU A 184 -6.32 0.01 10.03
C LEU A 184 -7.54 -0.48 10.82
N PHE A 185 -7.38 -1.58 11.57
CA PHE A 185 -8.45 -2.15 12.37
C PHE A 185 -8.02 -2.29 13.83
N GLY A 186 -8.92 -1.95 14.75
CA GLY A 186 -8.72 -2.04 16.19
C GLY A 186 -8.86 -3.47 16.72
N GLU A 187 -8.55 -3.65 18.01
CA GLU A 187 -8.93 -4.88 18.70
C GLU A 187 -10.44 -5.14 18.59
N GLY A 188 -10.79 -6.35 18.14
CA GLY A 188 -12.17 -6.71 17.82
C GLY A 188 -13.13 -6.78 19.01
N GLN A 189 -14.41 -6.85 18.66
CA GLN A 189 -15.60 -6.91 19.54
C GLN A 189 -15.37 -7.65 20.89
N ARG A 190 -15.10 -6.87 21.95
CA ARG A 190 -15.14 -7.35 23.34
C ARG A 190 -16.51 -7.02 23.95
N GLY A 191 -17.47 -7.93 23.80
CA GLY A 191 -18.85 -7.74 24.27
C GLY A 191 -19.62 -6.75 23.40
N ASP A 192 -20.16 -5.70 24.01
CA ASP A 192 -21.15 -4.80 23.38
C ASP A 192 -20.52 -3.68 22.51
N ARG A 193 -19.19 -3.68 22.30
CA ARG A 193 -18.47 -2.64 21.55
C ARG A 193 -18.33 -3.02 20.07
N PRO A 194 -18.60 -2.11 19.11
CA PRO A 194 -18.39 -2.38 17.69
C PRO A 194 -16.90 -2.52 17.35
N TYR A 195 -16.59 -3.04 16.17
CA TYR A 195 -15.24 -2.95 15.61
C TYR A 195 -14.94 -1.49 15.27
N VAL A 196 -13.71 -1.02 15.47
CA VAL A 196 -13.26 0.30 15.03
C VAL A 196 -12.30 0.11 13.87
N GLY A 197 -12.53 0.87 12.79
CA GLY A 197 -11.66 0.92 11.63
C GLY A 197 -11.34 2.36 11.24
N ALA A 198 -10.23 2.54 10.55
CA ALA A 198 -9.88 3.75 9.83
C ALA A 198 -9.39 3.34 8.45
N SER A 199 -10.01 3.84 7.37
CA SER A 199 -9.64 3.43 6.01
C SER A 199 -9.62 4.58 5.02
N THR A 200 -8.88 4.39 3.92
CA THR A 200 -8.99 5.22 2.72
C THR A 200 -8.71 4.38 1.48
N ILE A 201 -9.08 4.85 0.29
CA ILE A 201 -8.72 4.24 -0.98
C ILE A 201 -7.70 5.14 -1.67
N ILE A 202 -6.48 4.64 -1.85
CA ILE A 202 -5.49 5.33 -2.70
C ILE A 202 -5.71 4.94 -4.17
N GLU A 203 -5.70 5.92 -5.07
CA GLU A 203 -5.65 5.72 -6.52
C GLU A 203 -4.20 5.86 -7.02
N LEU A 204 -3.83 5.07 -8.03
CA LEU A 204 -2.49 5.06 -8.62
C LEU A 204 -2.62 4.91 -10.15
N ASP A 205 -2.15 5.91 -10.91
CA ASP A 205 -2.19 5.88 -12.38
C ASP A 205 -0.96 5.17 -12.98
N PRO A 206 -1.11 4.00 -13.64
CA PRO A 206 -0.02 3.32 -14.31
C PRO A 206 0.65 4.14 -15.42
N ALA A 207 -0.05 5.10 -16.02
CA ALA A 207 0.49 5.97 -17.08
C ALA A 207 1.46 7.04 -16.54
N GLU A 208 1.27 7.51 -15.30
CA GLU A 208 2.15 8.50 -14.66
C GLU A 208 3.31 7.85 -13.88
N LEU A 209 3.00 6.75 -13.18
CA LEU A 209 3.94 6.02 -12.34
C LEU A 209 4.88 5.14 -13.18
N GLY A 210 4.37 4.52 -14.24
CA GLY A 210 5.11 3.60 -15.09
C GLY A 210 5.64 2.39 -14.30
N GLU A 211 6.95 2.21 -14.34
CA GLU A 211 7.68 1.17 -13.59
C GLU A 211 8.62 1.76 -12.52
N ASP A 212 8.43 3.02 -12.14
CA ASP A 212 9.23 3.65 -11.08
C ASP A 212 8.81 3.16 -9.70
N TRP A 213 9.74 3.18 -8.74
CA TRP A 213 9.41 3.04 -7.32
C TRP A 213 8.81 4.35 -6.80
N VAL A 214 7.75 4.23 -6.02
CA VAL A 214 7.06 5.38 -5.42
C VAL A 214 6.79 5.12 -3.94
N GLN A 215 6.94 6.19 -3.15
CA GLN A 215 6.45 6.24 -1.79
C GLN A 215 5.09 6.93 -1.79
N VAL A 216 4.08 6.21 -1.28
CA VAL A 216 2.76 6.73 -0.97
C VAL A 216 2.69 6.92 0.54
N ARG A 217 2.39 8.14 0.98
CA ARG A 217 2.20 8.49 2.39
C ARG A 217 0.81 9.08 2.58
N VAL A 218 -0.01 8.39 3.36
CA VAL A 218 -1.39 8.79 3.71
C VAL A 218 -1.39 9.27 5.16
N PRO A 219 -1.50 10.59 5.42
CA PRO A 219 -1.73 11.15 6.75
C PRO A 219 -2.94 10.53 7.45
N VAL A 220 -2.90 10.44 8.79
CA VAL A 220 -4.02 9.88 9.58
C VAL A 220 -5.32 10.69 9.43
N ASP A 221 -5.24 11.99 9.15
CA ASP A 221 -6.38 12.87 8.90
C ASP A 221 -6.99 12.74 7.48
N GLU A 222 -6.41 11.90 6.62
CA GLU A 222 -6.98 11.46 5.33
C GLU A 222 -7.66 10.08 5.43
N LEU A 223 -7.80 9.51 6.63
CA LEU A 223 -8.52 8.26 6.88
C LEU A 223 -9.95 8.52 7.34
N ASP A 224 -10.93 7.86 6.74
CA ASP A 224 -12.30 7.80 7.23
C ASP A 224 -12.36 6.86 8.44
N PHE A 225 -12.66 7.41 9.62
CA PHE A 225 -12.87 6.65 10.85
C PHE A 225 -14.32 6.15 10.93
N TYR A 226 -14.49 4.89 11.34
CA TYR A 226 -15.80 4.26 11.45
C TYR A 226 -15.86 3.18 12.54
N THR A 227 -17.08 2.92 12.98
CA THR A 227 -17.44 1.70 13.69
C THR A 227 -18.14 0.72 12.74
N GLU A 228 -17.93 -0.58 12.90
CA GLU A 228 -18.53 -1.60 12.04
C GLU A 228 -19.24 -2.69 12.84
N VAL A 229 -20.47 -3.02 12.40
CA VAL A 229 -21.27 -4.15 12.89
C VAL A 229 -21.89 -4.84 11.68
N THR A 230 -21.66 -6.14 11.51
CA THR A 230 -22.22 -6.93 10.38
C THR A 230 -21.96 -6.30 8.98
N TYR A 231 -20.78 -5.72 8.79
CA TYR A 231 -20.34 -4.98 7.58
C TYR A 231 -21.04 -3.63 7.34
N ASP A 232 -21.95 -3.20 8.21
CA ASP A 232 -22.51 -1.85 8.19
C ASP A 232 -21.53 -0.90 8.89
N ARG A 233 -20.88 -0.02 8.12
CA ARG A 233 -19.99 1.04 8.63
C ARG A 233 -20.80 2.27 9.07
N THR A 234 -20.55 2.74 10.28
CA THR A 234 -21.10 4.00 10.83
C THR A 234 -19.93 4.96 11.10
N PRO A 235 -19.91 6.19 10.54
CA PRO A 235 -18.84 7.16 10.77
C PRO A 235 -18.57 7.41 12.25
N ALA A 236 -17.30 7.61 12.59
CA ALA A 236 -16.81 7.83 13.94
C ALA A 236 -15.73 8.93 13.93
N GLU A 237 -15.50 9.56 15.09
CA GLU A 237 -14.42 10.54 15.26
C GLU A 237 -13.20 9.87 15.91
N LEU A 238 -11.99 10.20 15.45
CA LEU A 238 -10.74 9.67 16.03
C LEU A 238 -10.66 9.90 17.55
N ASP A 239 -11.06 11.08 18.04
CA ASP A 239 -11.04 11.45 19.46
C ASP A 239 -11.88 10.51 20.35
N GLU A 240 -12.93 9.87 19.83
CA GLU A 240 -13.76 8.92 20.60
C GLU A 240 -13.02 7.58 20.84
N TYR A 241 -12.09 7.23 19.96
CA TYR A 241 -11.43 5.92 19.91
C TYR A 241 -9.89 6.00 20.03
N ALA A 242 -9.35 7.18 20.34
CA ALA A 242 -7.92 7.48 20.39
C ALA A 242 -7.11 6.54 21.32
N ASP A 243 -7.70 6.04 22.41
CA ASP A 243 -7.07 5.11 23.36
C ASP A 243 -7.14 3.63 22.94
N LEU A 244 -7.88 3.29 21.87
CA LEU A 244 -7.99 1.90 21.42
C LEU A 244 -6.72 1.47 20.67
N LEU A 245 -6.23 0.27 20.99
CA LEU A 245 -5.14 -0.38 20.28
C LEU A 245 -5.53 -0.73 18.84
N VAL A 246 -4.64 -0.41 17.91
CA VAL A 246 -4.69 -0.85 16.52
C VAL A 246 -4.17 -2.27 16.46
N ALA A 247 -5.03 -3.23 16.11
CA ALA A 247 -4.69 -4.64 16.04
C ALA A 247 -3.99 -5.02 14.73
N GLY A 248 -4.15 -4.24 13.65
CA GLY A 248 -3.47 -4.53 12.39
C GLY A 248 -3.77 -3.57 11.24
N LEU A 249 -3.17 -3.89 10.09
CA LEU A 249 -3.41 -3.28 8.78
C LEU A 249 -3.91 -4.35 7.81
N ARG A 250 -4.88 -3.99 6.98
CA ARG A 250 -5.30 -4.72 5.80
C ARG A 250 -5.10 -3.85 4.55
N ILE A 251 -4.73 -4.48 3.43
CA ILE A 251 -4.65 -3.84 2.11
C ILE A 251 -5.50 -4.67 1.15
N ASN A 252 -6.57 -4.07 0.63
CA ASN A 252 -7.51 -4.71 -0.28
C ASN A 252 -7.37 -4.14 -1.71
N PRO A 253 -7.46 -4.98 -2.75
CA PRO A 253 -7.70 -4.49 -4.11
C PRO A 253 -9.09 -3.87 -4.21
N GLU A 254 -9.24 -2.69 -4.83
CA GLU A 254 -10.53 -2.00 -4.86
C GLU A 254 -10.94 -1.47 -6.25
N SER A 255 -12.21 -1.10 -6.36
CA SER A 255 -12.79 -0.22 -7.36
C SER A 255 -12.42 1.24 -7.05
N ALA A 256 -12.89 2.20 -7.85
CA ALA A 256 -12.58 3.62 -7.63
C ALA A 256 -13.44 4.28 -6.53
N ASP A 257 -14.58 3.68 -6.15
CA ASP A 257 -15.50 4.21 -5.12
C ASP A 257 -15.78 3.24 -3.95
N GLY A 258 -15.06 2.11 -3.88
CA GLY A 258 -15.25 1.10 -2.83
C GLY A 258 -16.35 0.07 -3.12
N THR A 259 -17.09 0.21 -4.22
CA THR A 259 -18.29 -0.58 -4.49
C THR A 259 -18.10 -1.68 -5.56
N THR A 260 -19.21 -2.23 -6.04
CA THR A 260 -19.33 -3.13 -7.18
C THR A 260 -20.64 -2.80 -7.90
N ALA A 261 -20.79 -3.17 -9.17
CA ALA A 261 -22.01 -2.92 -9.95
C ALA A 261 -23.29 -3.35 -9.21
N ARG A 262 -23.25 -4.45 -8.45
CA ARG A 262 -24.35 -4.92 -7.61
C ARG A 262 -24.86 -3.88 -6.59
N HIS A 263 -24.00 -3.01 -6.05
CA HIS A 263 -24.41 -1.94 -5.14
C HIS A 263 -25.34 -0.91 -5.80
N HIS A 264 -25.24 -0.75 -7.12
CA HIS A 264 -26.14 0.10 -7.91
C HIS A 264 -27.38 -0.64 -8.44
N LEU A 265 -27.34 -1.98 -8.44
CA LEU A 265 -28.35 -2.87 -9.04
C LEU A 265 -29.15 -3.65 -7.99
N LEU A 266 -29.16 -3.22 -6.73
CA LEU A 266 -29.63 -3.96 -5.53
C LEU A 266 -30.74 -5.00 -5.77
N ASP A 267 -31.93 -4.56 -6.18
CA ASP A 267 -33.12 -5.41 -6.38
C ASP A 267 -33.17 -6.08 -7.77
N ASP A 268 -32.43 -5.55 -8.75
CA ASP A 268 -32.42 -6.00 -10.15
C ASP A 268 -31.25 -6.96 -10.47
N PHE A 269 -30.30 -7.13 -9.55
CA PHE A 269 -29.12 -7.97 -9.74
C PHE A 269 -29.44 -9.47 -9.68
N VAL A 270 -29.18 -10.19 -10.77
CA VAL A 270 -29.32 -11.65 -10.82
C VAL A 270 -27.93 -12.31 -10.94
N PRO A 271 -27.48 -13.10 -9.94
CA PRO A 271 -26.17 -13.74 -9.96
C PRO A 271 -25.90 -14.55 -11.23
N GLY A 272 -24.74 -14.32 -11.84
CA GLY A 272 -24.29 -15.02 -13.05
C GLY A 272 -24.95 -14.61 -14.37
N GLN A 273 -25.83 -13.59 -14.38
CA GLN A 273 -26.33 -13.03 -15.65
C GLN A 273 -25.36 -12.02 -16.29
N ILE A 274 -24.70 -11.21 -15.47
CA ILE A 274 -23.65 -10.29 -15.91
C ILE A 274 -22.31 -11.04 -15.84
N PRO A 275 -21.51 -11.08 -16.92
CA PRO A 275 -20.16 -11.64 -16.88
C PRO A 275 -19.27 -10.90 -15.89
N GLU A 276 -18.47 -11.64 -15.11
CA GLU A 276 -17.56 -11.04 -14.13
C GLU A 276 -16.45 -10.23 -14.82
N ILE A 277 -16.17 -9.05 -14.26
CA ILE A 277 -15.05 -8.19 -14.64
C ILE A 277 -14.10 -8.11 -13.45
N PHE A 278 -12.81 -8.30 -13.69
CA PHE A 278 -11.76 -8.27 -12.66
C PHE A 278 -10.75 -7.16 -12.93
N LYS A 279 -10.29 -6.50 -11.87
CA LYS A 279 -9.05 -5.71 -11.84
C LYS A 279 -7.97 -6.57 -11.22
N GLU A 280 -6.94 -6.94 -11.98
CA GLU A 280 -5.77 -7.67 -11.49
C GLU A 280 -4.59 -6.69 -11.39
N MET A 281 -4.21 -6.34 -10.17
CA MET A 281 -3.25 -5.28 -9.88
C MET A 281 -1.92 -5.89 -9.43
N GLY A 282 -0.96 -5.96 -10.36
CA GLY A 282 0.41 -6.41 -10.12
C GLY A 282 1.21 -5.33 -9.41
N ILE A 283 1.68 -5.61 -8.19
CA ILE A 283 2.36 -4.65 -7.32
C ILE A 283 3.49 -5.34 -6.56
N ALA A 284 4.68 -4.74 -6.57
CA ALA A 284 5.77 -5.08 -5.68
C ALA A 284 5.85 -4.06 -4.55
N PHE A 285 5.96 -4.53 -3.30
CA PHE A 285 6.19 -3.67 -2.13
C PHE A 285 7.61 -3.87 -1.59
N SER A 286 8.34 -2.79 -1.28
CA SER A 286 9.65 -2.84 -0.62
C SER A 286 9.54 -2.49 0.88
N LEU A 287 8.67 -1.53 1.22
CA LEU A 287 8.43 -1.04 2.58
C LEU A 287 6.93 -0.91 2.85
N ILE A 288 6.47 -1.32 4.04
CA ILE A 288 5.13 -1.02 4.56
C ILE A 288 5.27 -0.67 6.03
N GLU A 289 4.91 0.56 6.41
CA GLU A 289 5.02 1.10 7.76
C GLU A 289 3.73 1.83 8.19
N VAL A 290 3.38 1.70 9.46
CA VAL A 290 2.37 2.53 10.14
C VAL A 290 3.09 3.45 11.11
N GLY A 291 3.13 4.74 10.80
CA GLY A 291 3.81 5.75 11.61
C GLY A 291 3.10 6.00 12.93
N ARG A 292 3.86 6.13 14.02
CA ARG A 292 3.35 6.51 15.35
C ARG A 292 4.13 7.67 15.94
N ALA A 293 3.42 8.55 16.65
CA ALA A 293 4.03 9.49 17.57
C ALA A 293 4.57 8.76 18.80
N ALA A 294 5.65 9.29 19.40
CA ALA A 294 6.09 8.84 20.71
C ALA A 294 4.95 9.03 21.74
N PRO A 295 4.81 8.15 22.75
CA PRO A 295 3.88 8.37 23.84
C PRO A 295 4.12 9.75 24.45
N ALA A 296 3.05 10.51 24.71
CA ALA A 296 3.18 11.75 25.46
C ALA A 296 3.70 11.42 26.87
N ASP A 297 4.92 11.86 27.19
CA ASP A 297 5.50 11.72 28.53
C ASP A 297 4.51 12.31 29.55
N GLY A 298 4.01 11.46 30.44
CA GLY A 298 2.81 11.74 31.23
C GLY A 298 2.88 13.04 32.04
N SER A 299 1.91 13.92 31.80
CA SER A 299 1.66 15.16 32.54
C SER A 299 0.84 14.95 33.81
#